data_AF-A0AA42FLF6-F1
#
_entry.id   AF-A0AA42FLF6-F1
#
_cell.length_a   1.000
_cell.length_b   1.000
_cell.length_c   1.000
_cell.angle_alpha   90.00
_cell.angle_beta   90.00
_cell.angle_gamma   90.00
#
_symmetry.space_group_name_H-M   'P 1'
#
loop_
_entity.id
_entity.type
_entity.pdbx_description
1 polymer ?
#
loop_
_entity_poly.entity_id
_entity_poly.type
_entity_poly.pdbx_seq_one_letter_code
_entity_poly.pdbx_strand_id
1 'polypeptide(L)'
;MDIENRKIEKISARVKLDLYNYFDWNDIDIHYTVINVDERNIYTLSSDYEWQLIYWHHDMDLSLKERLFSGVQYWCNYSDAYQKILTKLDKGNKKIDICNRYNNLFEIFSLNANHKVPYEHLLTLYQWRSIVSEYAYKQWSENKTVALPLRQKIELDEPEPIICRGKETPNFIRFGQLSFSNKEALTIRLLLSHRNIKEISRIQGCSEDEEYRRLNNIKKKLNCEMVSQKECFSVMKEHGITLASLEKLMPIN
;
A
#
# COMPACT_ATOMS: atom_id res chain seq x y z
N MET A 1 -19.03 21.17 -2.14
CA MET A 1 -18.39 20.97 -0.82
C MET A 1 -16.90 21.06 -1.05
N ASP A 2 -16.21 21.85 -0.24
CA ASP A 2 -14.90 22.42 -0.55
C ASP A 2 -13.82 21.77 0.32
N ILE A 3 -12.68 21.39 -0.28
CA ILE A 3 -11.53 20.88 0.48
C ILE A 3 -10.91 21.98 1.35
N GLU A 4 -11.09 23.25 0.96
CA GLU A 4 -10.70 24.46 1.69
C GLU A 4 -11.62 24.75 2.90
N ASN A 5 -12.44 23.76 3.30
CA ASN A 5 -13.32 23.89 4.45
C ASN A 5 -12.49 24.14 5.72
N ARG A 6 -12.70 25.30 6.33
CA ARG A 6 -12.06 25.73 7.59
C ARG A 6 -12.11 24.69 8.72
N LYS A 7 -13.09 23.78 8.74
CA LYS A 7 -13.14 22.70 9.74
C LYS A 7 -12.11 21.62 9.46
N ILE A 8 -11.94 21.22 8.19
CA ILE A 8 -10.92 20.24 7.78
C ILE A 8 -9.53 20.81 8.08
N GLU A 9 -9.29 22.07 7.74
CA GLU A 9 -8.05 22.79 8.05
C GLU A 9 -7.78 22.80 9.57
N LYS A 10 -8.77 23.21 10.38
CA LYS A 10 -8.62 23.27 11.85
C LYS A 10 -8.32 21.91 12.48
N ILE A 11 -9.00 20.85 12.03
CA ILE A 11 -8.74 19.49 12.52
C ILE A 11 -7.31 19.10 12.14
N SER A 12 -6.91 19.32 10.88
CA SER A 12 -5.58 18.97 10.39
C SER A 12 -4.46 19.73 11.13
N ALA A 13 -4.65 21.03 11.38
CA ALA A 13 -3.71 21.87 12.14
C ALA A 13 -3.49 21.37 13.57
N ARG A 14 -4.47 20.67 14.16
CA ARG A 14 -4.37 20.10 15.49
C ARG A 14 -3.73 18.72 15.54
N VAL A 15 -3.64 17.98 14.44
CA VAL A 15 -3.07 16.62 14.41
C VAL A 15 -1.67 16.59 15.01
N LYS A 16 -0.78 17.49 14.54
CA LYS A 16 0.60 17.56 15.03
C LYS A 16 0.65 17.90 16.53
N LEU A 17 -0.23 18.79 16.98
CA LEU A 17 -0.31 19.20 18.38
C LEU A 17 -0.85 18.09 19.28
N ASP A 18 -1.96 17.46 18.90
CA ASP A 18 -2.67 16.50 19.75
C ASP A 18 -1.98 15.12 19.75
N LEU A 19 -1.25 14.77 18.68
CA LEU A 19 -0.54 13.49 18.55
C LEU A 19 0.99 13.61 18.74
N TYR A 20 1.49 14.74 19.28
CA TYR A 20 2.92 15.02 19.42
C TYR A 20 3.72 13.98 20.23
N ASN A 21 3.08 13.30 21.18
CA ASN A 21 3.73 12.26 21.99
C ASN A 21 3.92 10.93 21.25
N TYR A 22 3.29 10.76 20.08
CA TYR A 22 3.30 9.49 19.34
C TYR A 22 4.22 9.51 18.12
N PHE A 23 4.56 10.69 17.59
CA PHE A 23 5.22 10.84 16.29
C PHE A 23 6.27 11.94 16.32
N ASP A 24 7.39 11.72 15.62
CA ASP A 24 8.36 12.77 15.31
C ASP A 24 7.99 13.44 13.98
N TRP A 25 7.32 14.59 14.08
CA TRP A 25 6.84 15.33 12.91
C TRP A 25 7.95 15.90 12.00
N ASN A 26 9.18 15.97 12.50
CA ASN A 26 10.32 16.35 11.65
C ASN A 26 10.66 15.23 10.65
N ASP A 27 10.42 13.98 11.05
CA ASP A 27 10.74 12.80 10.24
C ASP A 27 9.55 12.34 9.40
N ILE A 28 8.33 12.39 9.96
CA ILE A 28 7.15 11.80 9.34
C ILE A 28 5.95 12.74 9.24
N ASP A 29 5.10 12.50 8.24
CA ASP A 29 3.76 13.05 8.13
C ASP A 29 2.76 11.93 7.87
N ILE A 30 1.57 12.06 8.42
CA ILE A 30 0.51 11.07 8.33
C ILE A 30 -0.70 11.63 7.58
N HIS A 31 -1.40 10.74 6.90
CA HIS A 31 -2.69 11.01 6.30
C HIS A 31 -3.59 9.81 6.53
N TYR A 32 -4.81 10.04 6.98
CA TYR A 32 -5.77 8.99 7.24
C TYR A 32 -7.06 9.32 6.51
N THR A 33 -7.59 8.34 5.80
CA THR A 33 -8.75 8.49 4.95
C THR A 33 -9.71 7.35 5.18
N VAL A 34 -10.98 7.67 5.38
CA VAL A 34 -12.06 6.69 5.39
C VAL A 34 -12.98 6.97 4.22
N ILE A 35 -13.22 5.97 3.37
CA ILE A 35 -14.06 6.07 2.19
C ILE A 35 -15.26 5.16 2.39
N ASN A 36 -16.44 5.76 2.45
CA ASN A 36 -17.70 5.06 2.45
C ASN A 36 -18.28 5.11 1.03
N VAL A 37 -18.28 3.96 0.35
CA VAL A 37 -18.74 3.87 -1.04
C VAL A 37 -20.26 4.01 -1.14
N ASP A 38 -21.01 3.47 -0.18
CA ASP A 38 -22.48 3.53 -0.15
C ASP A 38 -22.97 4.95 0.07
N GLU A 39 -22.41 5.63 1.07
CA GLU A 39 -22.74 7.02 1.38
C GLU A 39 -22.07 8.02 0.42
N ARG A 40 -21.17 7.54 -0.44
CA ARG A 40 -20.37 8.35 -1.36
C ARG A 40 -19.62 9.49 -0.67
N ASN A 41 -19.03 9.19 0.48
CA ASN A 41 -18.35 10.17 1.32
C ASN A 41 -16.92 9.73 1.62
N ILE A 42 -16.03 10.72 1.71
CA ILE A 42 -14.63 10.59 2.09
C ILE A 42 -14.40 11.42 3.34
N TYR A 43 -13.96 10.80 4.41
CA TYR A 43 -13.45 11.49 5.58
C TYR A 43 -11.93 11.49 5.51
N THR A 44 -11.31 12.62 5.81
CA THR A 44 -9.86 12.75 5.72
C THR A 44 -9.31 13.52 6.92
N LEU A 45 -8.08 13.17 7.26
CA LEU A 45 -7.30 13.75 8.34
C LEU A 45 -5.85 13.77 7.90
N SER A 46 -5.16 14.90 8.04
CA SER A 46 -3.72 14.95 7.76
C SER A 46 -2.95 15.77 8.77
N SER A 47 -1.71 15.37 9.04
CA SER A 47 -0.73 16.22 9.72
C SER A 47 -0.14 17.30 8.81
N ASP A 48 -0.42 17.22 7.50
CA ASP A 48 0.02 18.15 6.47
C ASP A 48 -1.18 18.52 5.60
N TYR A 49 -1.82 19.64 5.95
CA TYR A 49 -3.00 20.11 5.24
C TYR A 49 -2.67 20.61 3.83
N GLU A 50 -1.47 21.15 3.63
CA GLU A 50 -1.03 21.62 2.30
C GLU A 50 -0.94 20.44 1.33
N TRP A 51 -0.37 19.32 1.76
CA TRP A 51 -0.39 18.09 0.98
C TRP A 51 -1.81 17.67 0.60
N GLN A 52 -2.76 17.77 1.52
CA GLN A 52 -4.15 17.43 1.23
C GLN A 52 -4.73 18.36 0.17
N LEU A 53 -4.47 19.67 0.22
CA LEU A 53 -4.89 20.60 -0.83
C LEU A 53 -4.28 20.24 -2.18
N ILE A 54 -2.98 19.94 -2.24
CA ILE A 54 -2.29 19.50 -3.46
C ILE A 54 -2.96 18.24 -4.04
N TYR A 55 -3.23 17.24 -3.20
CA TYR A 55 -3.88 15.99 -3.62
C TYR A 55 -5.23 16.24 -4.30
N TRP A 56 -6.06 17.09 -3.70
CA TRP A 56 -7.40 17.39 -4.20
C TRP A 56 -7.39 18.34 -5.41
N HIS A 57 -6.50 19.34 -5.44
CA HIS A 57 -6.34 20.23 -6.61
C HIS A 57 -5.84 19.51 -7.86
N HIS A 58 -5.15 18.38 -7.68
CA HIS A 58 -4.73 17.51 -8.78
C HIS A 58 -5.73 16.40 -9.13
N ASP A 59 -6.95 16.47 -8.57
CA ASP A 59 -8.02 15.49 -8.79
C ASP A 59 -7.61 14.04 -8.52
N MET A 60 -6.68 13.83 -7.59
CA MET A 60 -6.15 12.49 -7.31
C MET A 60 -7.20 11.55 -6.70
N ASP A 61 -8.27 12.10 -6.12
CA ASP A 61 -9.44 11.33 -5.66
C ASP A 61 -10.24 10.73 -6.84
N LEU A 62 -10.09 11.22 -8.07
CA LEU A 62 -10.65 10.57 -9.26
C LEU A 62 -9.91 9.28 -9.65
N SER A 63 -8.71 9.09 -9.11
CA SER A 63 -7.89 7.88 -9.28
C SER A 63 -7.76 7.09 -7.96
N LEU A 64 -8.70 7.28 -7.03
CA LEU A 64 -8.66 6.66 -5.71
C LEU A 64 -8.68 5.13 -5.77
N LYS A 65 -9.37 4.53 -6.75
CA LYS A 65 -9.47 3.07 -6.96
C LYS A 65 -8.11 2.37 -6.98
N GLU A 66 -7.05 3.02 -7.46
CA GLU A 66 -5.68 2.47 -7.43
C GLU A 66 -5.18 2.15 -6.01
N ARG A 67 -5.70 2.88 -5.02
CA ARG A 67 -5.31 2.81 -3.59
C ARG A 67 -6.23 1.91 -2.76
N LEU A 68 -7.33 1.41 -3.32
CA LEU A 68 -8.36 0.62 -2.61
C LEU A 68 -8.05 -0.88 -2.59
N PHE A 69 -6.77 -1.23 -2.58
CA PHE A 69 -6.35 -2.62 -2.51
C PHE A 69 -5.91 -2.94 -1.09
N SER A 70 -6.54 -3.95 -0.46
CA SER A 70 -6.20 -4.34 0.91
C SER A 70 -4.73 -4.74 1.03
N GLY A 71 -4.02 -4.18 2.02
CA GLY A 71 -2.62 -4.44 2.27
C GLY A 71 -1.75 -3.18 2.28
N VAL A 72 -0.45 -3.37 2.08
CA VAL A 72 0.56 -2.31 2.19
C VAL A 72 1.22 -2.05 0.84
N GLN A 73 1.33 -0.78 0.46
CA GLN A 73 1.84 -0.38 -0.84
C GLN A 73 2.62 0.95 -0.80
N TYR A 74 3.79 0.99 -1.43
CA TYR A 74 4.48 2.25 -1.69
C TYR A 74 3.86 3.03 -2.85
N TRP A 75 3.87 4.35 -2.72
CA TRP A 75 3.34 5.25 -3.74
C TRP A 75 4.11 5.22 -5.05
N CYS A 76 5.39 4.85 -5.04
CA CYS A 76 6.17 4.64 -6.24
C CYS A 76 5.64 3.51 -7.14
N ASN A 77 4.77 2.64 -6.60
CA ASN A 77 4.17 1.52 -7.33
C ASN A 77 2.78 1.85 -7.89
N TYR A 78 2.27 3.07 -7.67
CA TYR A 78 1.06 3.56 -8.33
C TYR A 78 1.39 4.16 -9.70
N SER A 79 0.34 4.54 -10.45
CA SER A 79 0.47 5.12 -11.79
C SER A 79 1.37 6.36 -11.82
N ASP A 80 1.82 6.73 -13.03
CA ASP A 80 2.62 7.93 -13.27
C ASP A 80 1.96 9.21 -12.74
N ALA A 81 0.62 9.25 -12.65
CA ALA A 81 -0.10 10.35 -12.03
C ALA A 81 0.31 10.53 -10.57
N TYR A 82 0.29 9.43 -9.79
CA TYR A 82 0.73 9.40 -8.39
C TYR A 82 2.22 9.71 -8.25
N GLN A 83 3.06 9.19 -9.14
CA GLN A 83 4.49 9.47 -9.11
C GLN A 83 4.79 10.95 -9.36
N LYS A 84 4.08 11.60 -10.29
CA LYS A 84 4.24 13.04 -10.57
C LYS A 84 3.87 13.91 -9.37
N ILE A 85 2.73 13.67 -8.72
CA ILE A 85 2.35 14.42 -7.51
C ILE A 85 3.33 14.15 -6.36
N LEU A 86 3.86 12.93 -6.23
CA LEU A 86 4.81 12.58 -5.18
C LEU A 86 6.08 13.45 -5.21
N THR A 87 6.50 13.92 -6.39
CA THR A 87 7.62 14.87 -6.54
C THR A 87 7.37 16.23 -5.91
N LYS A 88 6.12 16.56 -5.57
CA LYS A 88 5.73 17.80 -4.89
C LYS A 88 5.84 17.72 -3.36
N LEU A 89 6.21 16.55 -2.82
CA LEU A 89 6.45 16.37 -1.39
C LEU A 89 7.92 16.60 -1.05
N ASP A 90 8.17 17.41 -0.02
CA ASP A 90 9.52 17.68 0.49
C ASP A 90 10.25 16.42 0.99
N LYS A 91 9.51 15.41 1.46
CA LYS A 91 10.07 14.20 2.09
C LYS A 91 10.47 13.07 1.12
N GLY A 92 10.44 13.34 -0.19
CA GLY A 92 11.08 12.52 -1.23
C GLY A 92 10.58 11.08 -1.36
N ASN A 93 9.60 10.85 -2.23
CA ASN A 93 9.19 9.56 -2.83
C ASN A 93 9.02 8.31 -1.93
N LYS A 94 8.99 8.45 -0.60
CA LYS A 94 8.98 7.34 0.36
C LYS A 94 7.64 7.19 1.07
N LYS A 95 6.56 7.60 0.41
CA LYS A 95 5.20 7.48 0.93
C LYS A 95 4.68 6.05 0.79
N ILE A 96 4.07 5.54 1.86
CA ILE A 96 3.48 4.21 1.94
C ILE A 96 2.02 4.32 2.36
N ASP A 97 1.16 3.49 1.78
CA ASP A 97 -0.23 3.30 2.15
C ASP A 97 -0.43 1.95 2.82
N ILE A 98 -1.30 1.91 3.82
CA ILE A 98 -1.94 0.72 4.34
C ILE A 98 -3.43 0.89 4.11
N CYS A 99 -4.02 0.03 3.30
CA CYS A 99 -5.45 0.03 3.04
C CYS A 99 -6.10 -1.20 3.67
N ASN A 100 -7.19 -0.98 4.41
CA ASN A 100 -8.07 -2.02 4.93
C ASN A 100 -9.45 -1.86 4.29
N ARG A 101 -10.01 -2.96 3.77
CA ARG A 101 -11.40 -3.02 3.30
C ARG A 101 -12.28 -3.68 4.35
N TYR A 102 -13.40 -3.03 4.68
CA TYR A 102 -14.49 -3.51 5.51
C TYR A 102 -15.78 -3.42 4.69
N ASN A 103 -16.03 -4.43 3.84
CA ASN A 103 -17.11 -4.44 2.85
C ASN A 103 -17.05 -3.20 1.92
N ASN A 104 -17.90 -2.20 2.19
CA ASN A 104 -18.10 -0.98 1.40
C ASN A 104 -17.36 0.23 2.00
N LEU A 105 -16.68 0.02 3.13
CA LEU A 105 -15.86 1.01 3.81
C LEU A 105 -14.39 0.67 3.63
N PHE A 106 -13.58 1.65 3.23
CA PHE A 106 -12.13 1.52 3.11
C PHE A 106 -11.44 2.48 4.06
N GLU A 107 -10.42 2.02 4.76
CA GLU A 107 -9.54 2.85 5.56
C GLU A 107 -8.15 2.85 4.95
N ILE A 108 -7.64 4.02 4.58
CA ILE A 108 -6.28 4.19 4.09
C ILE A 108 -5.50 5.01 5.11
N PHE A 109 -4.44 4.42 5.64
CA PHE A 109 -3.42 5.13 6.41
C PHE A 109 -2.18 5.30 5.55
N SER A 110 -1.82 6.55 5.25
CA SER A 110 -0.60 6.89 4.55
C SER A 110 0.42 7.46 5.51
N LEU A 111 1.65 6.98 5.41
CA LEU A 111 2.81 7.57 6.07
C LEU A 111 3.75 8.11 5.00
N ASN A 112 4.13 9.37 5.14
CA ASN A 112 5.21 10.00 4.40
C ASN A 112 6.39 10.17 5.35
N ALA A 113 7.59 9.77 4.94
CA ALA A 113 8.76 9.78 5.81
C ALA A 113 10.00 10.23 5.03
N ASN A 114 10.95 10.87 5.70
CA ASN A 114 12.23 11.26 5.09
C ASN A 114 13.11 10.05 4.74
N HIS A 115 12.78 8.89 5.31
CA HIS A 115 13.47 7.61 5.13
C HIS A 115 12.51 6.55 4.59
N LYS A 116 13.03 5.53 3.90
CA LYS A 116 12.19 4.45 3.40
C LYS A 116 11.77 3.62 4.61
N VAL A 117 10.47 3.53 4.86
CA VAL A 117 9.92 2.79 6.00
C VAL A 117 10.08 1.29 5.72
N PRO A 118 10.95 0.55 6.43
CA PRO A 118 11.19 -0.85 6.11
C PRO A 118 10.01 -1.73 6.54
N TYR A 119 9.79 -2.83 5.82
CA TYR A 119 8.71 -3.80 6.13
C TYR A 119 8.81 -4.43 7.54
N GLU A 120 10.01 -4.49 8.13
CA GLU A 120 10.18 -4.97 9.51
C GLU A 120 9.51 -4.06 10.56
N HIS A 121 9.16 -2.82 10.17
CA HIS A 121 8.40 -1.87 10.99
C HIS A 121 6.89 -1.88 10.72
N LEU A 122 6.37 -2.86 9.96
CA LEU A 122 4.93 -2.99 9.69
C LEU A 122 4.07 -3.03 10.96
N LEU A 123 4.53 -3.72 12.01
CA LEU A 123 3.78 -3.80 13.27
C LEU A 123 3.59 -2.41 13.91
N THR A 124 4.64 -1.59 13.87
CA THR A 124 4.58 -0.19 14.33
C THR A 124 3.61 0.63 13.48
N LEU A 125 3.59 0.41 12.16
CA LEU A 125 2.62 1.07 11.28
C LEU A 125 1.17 0.71 11.63
N TYR A 126 0.87 -0.54 11.95
CA TYR A 126 -0.48 -0.94 12.39
C TYR A 126 -0.88 -0.35 13.75
N GLN A 127 0.09 -0.18 14.66
CA GLN A 127 -0.13 0.50 15.94
C GLN A 127 -0.45 1.98 15.72
N TRP A 128 0.37 2.66 14.92
CA TRP A 128 0.15 4.06 14.54
C TRP A 128 -1.18 4.28 13.83
N ARG A 129 -1.54 3.42 12.87
CA ARG A 129 -2.86 3.43 12.22
C ARG A 129 -3.98 3.41 13.25
N SER A 130 -3.87 2.58 14.28
CA SER A 130 -4.92 2.43 15.30
C SER A 130 -5.05 3.70 16.17
N ILE A 131 -3.92 4.29 16.58
CA ILE A 131 -3.90 5.58 17.31
C ILE A 131 -4.55 6.69 16.49
N VAL A 132 -4.18 6.78 15.21
CA VAL A 132 -4.67 7.82 14.30
C VAL A 132 -6.15 7.63 13.96
N SER A 133 -6.59 6.38 13.79
CA SER A 133 -7.99 6.04 13.55
C SER A 133 -8.89 6.47 14.72
N GLU A 134 -8.51 6.13 15.95
CA GLU A 134 -9.25 6.54 17.15
C GLU A 134 -9.38 8.07 17.25
N TYR A 135 -8.26 8.78 17.04
CA TYR A 135 -8.26 10.24 17.01
C TYR A 135 -9.17 10.79 15.90
N ALA A 136 -9.08 10.25 14.69
CA ALA A 136 -9.86 10.70 13.54
C ALA A 136 -11.37 10.55 13.76
N TYR A 137 -11.81 9.37 14.22
CA TYR A 137 -13.23 9.14 14.52
C TYR A 137 -13.76 10.08 15.60
N LYS A 138 -12.96 10.37 16.63
CA LYS A 138 -13.31 11.38 17.63
C LYS A 138 -13.52 12.75 16.99
N GLN A 139 -12.55 13.24 16.22
CA GLN A 139 -12.64 14.55 15.56
C GLN A 139 -13.82 14.65 14.58
N TRP A 140 -14.10 13.60 13.80
CA TRP A 140 -15.20 13.60 12.84
C TRP A 140 -16.57 13.49 13.52
N SER A 141 -16.69 12.72 14.60
CA SER A 141 -17.95 12.60 15.36
C SER A 141 -18.40 13.93 15.97
N GLU A 142 -17.44 14.74 16.42
CA GLU A 142 -17.65 16.09 16.94
C GLU A 142 -17.96 17.11 15.81
N ASN A 143 -17.69 16.75 14.54
CA ASN A 143 -17.78 17.64 13.38
C ASN A 143 -18.48 16.99 12.18
N LYS A 144 -19.81 16.81 12.28
CA LYS A 144 -20.68 16.15 11.27
C LYS A 144 -20.63 16.69 9.81
N THR A 145 -19.92 17.79 9.54
CA THR A 145 -19.87 18.45 8.21
C THR A 145 -18.50 18.36 7.53
N VAL A 146 -17.67 17.38 7.89
CA VAL A 146 -16.27 17.25 7.45
C VAL A 146 -16.08 16.18 6.36
N ALA A 147 -17.17 15.49 5.98
CA ALA A 147 -17.17 14.58 4.83
C ALA A 147 -16.91 15.36 3.52
N LEU A 148 -16.17 14.75 2.60
CA LEU A 148 -15.91 15.20 1.23
C LEU A 148 -16.64 14.27 0.27
N PRO A 149 -17.07 14.73 -0.92
CA PRO A 149 -17.79 13.88 -1.85
C PRO A 149 -16.86 12.86 -2.51
N LEU A 150 -17.28 11.61 -2.58
CA LEU A 150 -16.63 10.60 -3.42
C LEU A 150 -16.99 10.85 -4.90
N ARG A 151 -16.08 11.51 -5.62
CA ARG A 151 -16.27 11.86 -7.04
C ARG A 151 -16.09 10.66 -7.96
N GLN A 152 -15.11 9.79 -7.71
CA GLN A 152 -14.91 8.59 -8.49
C GLN A 152 -16.05 7.59 -8.28
N LYS A 153 -16.55 7.00 -9.37
CA LYS A 153 -17.45 5.84 -9.27
C LYS A 153 -16.62 4.60 -8.92
N ILE A 154 -16.79 4.09 -7.71
CA ILE A 154 -16.16 2.84 -7.27
C ILE A 154 -17.19 1.73 -7.44
N GLU A 155 -16.91 0.81 -8.35
CA GLU A 155 -17.64 -0.44 -8.45
C GLU A 155 -16.97 -1.44 -7.52
N LEU A 156 -17.71 -1.88 -6.51
CA LEU A 156 -17.27 -2.93 -5.61
C LEU A 156 -17.45 -4.26 -6.35
N ASP A 157 -16.36 -4.99 -6.49
CA ASP A 157 -16.47 -6.43 -6.74
C ASP A 157 -17.31 -7.03 -5.60
N GLU A 158 -18.15 -8.04 -5.91
CA GLU A 158 -19.00 -8.72 -4.93
C GLU A 158 -18.22 -8.92 -3.63
N PRO A 159 -18.85 -8.73 -2.45
CA PRO A 159 -18.15 -8.88 -1.18
C PRO A 159 -17.58 -10.29 -1.16
N GLU A 160 -16.30 -10.43 -1.51
CA GLU A 160 -15.54 -11.56 -1.08
C GLU A 160 -15.72 -11.54 0.43
N PRO A 161 -16.22 -12.64 1.02
CA PRO A 161 -16.36 -12.73 2.45
C PRO A 161 -15.08 -12.22 3.11
N ILE A 162 -15.13 -11.81 4.37
CA ILE A 162 -13.91 -11.66 5.14
C ILE A 162 -13.27 -13.06 5.19
N ILE A 163 -12.43 -13.37 4.20
CA ILE A 163 -11.83 -14.68 4.00
C ILE A 163 -10.61 -14.70 4.94
N CYS A 164 -10.89 -14.97 6.21
CA CYS A 164 -10.04 -15.91 6.93
C CYS A 164 -10.17 -17.26 6.18
N ARG A 165 -9.24 -17.51 5.25
CA ARG A 165 -9.08 -18.74 4.44
C ARG A 165 -10.23 -19.13 3.50
N GLY A 166 -9.91 -19.25 2.22
CA GLY A 166 -10.68 -20.07 1.28
C GLY A 166 -11.10 -19.38 -0.01
N LYS A 167 -10.35 -19.70 -1.08
CA LYS A 167 -10.75 -19.68 -2.50
C LYS A 167 -10.70 -18.34 -3.25
N GLU A 168 -9.59 -17.61 -3.17
CA GLU A 168 -9.15 -16.82 -4.33
C GLU A 168 -8.65 -17.78 -5.43
N THR A 169 -8.83 -17.40 -6.69
CA THR A 169 -8.46 -18.20 -7.88
C THR A 169 -7.09 -18.89 -7.73
N PRO A 170 -6.94 -20.22 -7.98
CA PRO A 170 -5.86 -21.04 -7.40
C PRO A 170 -4.45 -20.74 -7.90
N ASN A 171 -4.24 -19.75 -8.76
CA ASN A 171 -3.06 -19.70 -9.63
C ASN A 171 -2.10 -18.55 -9.35
N PHE A 172 -2.45 -17.57 -8.51
CA PHE A 172 -1.61 -16.38 -8.29
C PHE A 172 -1.48 -15.97 -6.82
N ILE A 173 -0.27 -15.58 -6.43
CA ILE A 173 0.12 -15.01 -5.14
C ILE A 173 0.41 -13.52 -5.34
N ARG A 174 -0.15 -12.67 -4.45
CA ARG A 174 -0.06 -11.21 -4.58
C ARG A 174 0.75 -10.56 -3.47
N PHE A 175 1.45 -9.49 -3.83
CA PHE A 175 2.16 -8.58 -2.94
C PHE A 175 1.90 -7.15 -3.39
N GLY A 176 0.88 -6.49 -2.81
CA GLY A 176 0.35 -5.23 -3.33
C GLY A 176 -0.23 -5.42 -4.74
N GLN A 177 0.09 -4.53 -5.69
CA GLN A 177 -0.27 -4.68 -7.11
C GLN A 177 0.50 -5.77 -7.86
N LEU A 178 1.58 -6.32 -7.27
CA LEU A 178 2.34 -7.38 -7.92
C LEU A 178 1.59 -8.71 -7.81
N SER A 179 1.39 -9.37 -8.94
CA SER A 179 0.79 -10.70 -9.01
C SER A 179 1.75 -11.70 -9.66
N PHE A 180 2.01 -12.79 -8.96
CA PHE A 180 2.90 -13.86 -9.39
C PHE A 180 2.12 -15.15 -9.51
N SER A 181 2.27 -15.87 -10.61
CA SER A 181 1.74 -17.23 -10.69
C SER A 181 2.37 -18.13 -9.63
N ASN A 182 1.74 -19.25 -9.29
CA ASN A 182 2.33 -20.20 -8.32
C ASN A 182 3.75 -20.64 -8.72
N LYS A 183 4.00 -20.83 -10.01
CA LYS A 183 5.35 -21.15 -10.52
C LYS A 183 6.31 -19.98 -10.32
N GLU A 184 5.89 -18.75 -10.61
CA GLU A 184 6.73 -17.57 -10.35
C GLU A 184 7.01 -17.40 -8.86
N ALA A 185 6.01 -17.53 -8.00
CA ALA A 185 6.18 -17.44 -6.56
C ALA A 185 7.10 -18.55 -6.00
N LEU A 186 6.98 -19.78 -6.51
CA LEU A 186 7.89 -20.88 -6.15
C LEU A 186 9.33 -20.59 -6.58
N THR A 187 9.50 -20.01 -7.77
CA THR A 187 10.80 -19.57 -8.29
C THR A 187 11.42 -18.54 -7.36
N ILE A 188 10.65 -17.51 -6.98
CA ILE A 188 11.09 -16.48 -6.05
C ILE A 188 11.48 -17.10 -4.70
N ARG A 189 10.65 -18.01 -4.17
CA ARG A 189 10.93 -18.70 -2.90
C ARG A 189 12.26 -19.42 -2.95
N LEU A 190 12.50 -20.24 -3.99
CA LEU A 190 13.72 -21.02 -4.13
C LEU A 190 14.95 -20.14 -4.36
N LEU A 191 14.81 -19.03 -5.09
CA LEU A 191 15.88 -18.03 -5.25
C LEU A 191 16.24 -17.37 -3.91
N LEU A 192 15.25 -17.00 -3.10
CA LEU A 192 15.46 -16.45 -1.76
C LEU A 192 16.03 -17.48 -0.78
N SER A 193 15.84 -18.77 -1.03
CA SER A 193 16.52 -19.88 -0.34
C SER A 193 17.93 -20.19 -0.91
N HIS A 194 18.49 -19.30 -1.73
CA HIS A 194 19.83 -19.43 -2.32
C HIS A 194 20.02 -20.64 -3.26
N ARG A 195 18.96 -21.13 -3.90
CA ARG A 195 19.07 -22.13 -4.97
C ARG A 195 19.46 -21.48 -6.29
N ASN A 196 20.28 -22.17 -7.07
CA ASN A 196 20.63 -21.73 -8.43
C ASN A 196 19.56 -22.17 -9.45
N ILE A 197 19.55 -21.57 -10.63
CA ILE A 197 18.52 -21.82 -11.67
C ILE A 197 18.45 -23.28 -12.10
N LYS A 198 19.57 -23.99 -12.14
CA LYS A 198 19.64 -25.41 -12.48
C LYS A 198 19.02 -26.31 -11.41
N GLU A 199 19.18 -25.97 -10.13
CA GLU A 199 18.48 -26.66 -9.04
C GLU A 199 16.97 -26.36 -9.11
N ILE A 200 16.61 -25.12 -9.37
CA ILE A 200 15.20 -24.68 -9.45
C ILE A 200 14.48 -25.38 -10.60
N SER A 201 15.08 -25.45 -11.78
CA SER A 201 14.48 -26.08 -12.95
C SER A 201 14.21 -27.57 -12.70
N ARG A 202 15.14 -28.27 -12.03
CA ARG A 202 14.97 -29.65 -11.57
C ARG A 202 13.82 -29.79 -10.57
N ILE A 203 13.74 -28.92 -9.57
CA ILE A 203 12.66 -28.93 -8.56
C ILE A 203 11.30 -28.68 -9.21
N GLN A 204 11.23 -27.79 -10.19
CA GLN A 204 9.98 -27.44 -10.88
C GLN A 204 9.64 -28.37 -12.06
N GLY A 205 10.50 -29.35 -12.37
CA GLY A 205 10.29 -30.30 -13.47
C GLY A 205 10.25 -29.63 -14.85
N CYS A 206 11.10 -28.63 -15.08
CA CYS A 206 11.15 -27.87 -16.33
C CYS A 206 12.60 -27.65 -16.82
N SER A 207 12.75 -27.10 -18.03
CA SER A 207 14.07 -26.77 -18.58
C SER A 207 14.69 -25.53 -17.92
N GLU A 208 16.03 -25.40 -17.97
CA GLU A 208 16.71 -24.19 -17.48
C GLU A 208 16.24 -22.93 -18.24
N ASP A 209 16.00 -23.04 -19.55
CA ASP A 209 15.50 -21.92 -20.37
C ASP A 209 14.11 -21.44 -19.97
N GLU A 210 13.21 -22.36 -19.62
CA GLU A 210 11.88 -22.01 -19.10
C GLU A 210 11.97 -21.28 -17.75
N GLU A 211 12.93 -21.66 -16.91
CA GLU A 211 13.18 -21.00 -15.63
C GLU A 211 13.79 -19.60 -15.82
N TYR A 212 14.74 -19.45 -16.75
CA TYR A 212 15.27 -18.13 -17.14
C TYR A 212 14.18 -17.21 -17.68
N ARG A 213 13.28 -17.73 -18.53
CA ARG A 213 12.12 -16.96 -19.02
C ARG A 213 11.21 -16.52 -17.87
N ARG A 214 10.98 -17.40 -16.89
CA ARG A 214 10.17 -17.09 -15.71
C ARG A 214 10.82 -16.04 -14.82
N LEU A 215 12.13 -16.15 -14.60
CA LEU A 215 12.91 -15.13 -13.88
C LEU A 215 12.83 -13.77 -14.59
N ASN A 216 12.94 -13.73 -15.92
CA ASN A 216 12.82 -12.49 -16.67
C ASN A 216 11.42 -11.87 -16.55
N ASN A 217 10.36 -12.69 -16.53
CA ASN A 217 9.01 -12.20 -16.27
C ASN A 217 8.86 -11.64 -14.85
N ILE A 218 9.44 -12.30 -13.85
CA ILE A 218 9.47 -11.80 -12.46
C ILE A 218 10.19 -10.46 -12.40
N LYS A 219 11.37 -10.35 -13.04
CA LYS A 219 12.13 -9.10 -13.10
C LYS A 219 11.36 -7.98 -13.79
N LYS A 220 10.63 -8.27 -14.88
CA LYS A 220 9.74 -7.32 -15.55
C LYS A 220 8.67 -6.79 -14.60
N LYS A 221 8.01 -7.68 -13.85
CA LYS A 221 6.99 -7.31 -12.86
C LYS A 221 7.56 -6.44 -11.74
N LEU A 222 8.78 -6.72 -11.32
CA LEU A 222 9.52 -5.96 -10.30
C LEU A 222 10.24 -4.71 -10.86
N ASN A 223 10.10 -4.42 -12.15
CA ASN A 223 10.81 -3.36 -12.85
C ASN A 223 12.34 -3.38 -12.65
N CYS A 224 12.94 -4.56 -12.68
CA CYS A 224 14.34 -4.79 -12.32
C CYS A 224 15.09 -5.70 -13.33
N GLU A 225 14.82 -5.51 -14.63
CA GLU A 225 15.36 -6.35 -15.71
C GLU A 225 16.89 -6.34 -15.78
N MET A 226 17.49 -5.15 -15.67
CA MET A 226 18.93 -4.93 -15.88
C MET A 226 19.79 -5.04 -14.61
N VAL A 227 19.18 -5.29 -13.45
CA VAL A 227 19.91 -5.31 -12.17
C VAL A 227 20.47 -6.70 -11.84
N SER A 228 21.52 -6.73 -11.02
CA SER A 228 22.12 -7.95 -10.50
C SER A 228 21.12 -8.75 -9.66
N GLN A 229 21.38 -10.03 -9.44
CA GLN A 229 20.50 -10.87 -8.61
C GLN A 229 20.40 -10.37 -7.15
N LYS A 230 21.50 -9.81 -6.62
CA LYS A 230 21.54 -9.23 -5.27
C LYS A 230 20.65 -7.99 -5.18
N GLU A 231 20.69 -7.12 -6.19
CA GLU A 231 19.80 -5.95 -6.27
C GLU A 231 18.35 -6.37 -6.45
N CYS A 232 18.08 -7.41 -7.24
CA CYS A 232 16.75 -7.99 -7.40
C CYS A 232 16.18 -8.49 -6.06
N PHE A 233 17.00 -9.07 -5.18
CA PHE A 233 16.58 -9.46 -3.83
C PHE A 233 16.28 -8.26 -2.94
N SER A 234 17.05 -7.17 -3.08
CA SER A 234 16.72 -5.92 -2.41
C SER A 234 15.34 -5.44 -2.84
N VAL A 235 15.08 -5.36 -4.15
CA VAL A 235 13.77 -4.96 -4.70
C VAL A 235 12.64 -5.88 -4.19
N MET A 236 12.85 -7.20 -4.16
CA MET A 236 11.87 -8.13 -3.57
C MET A 236 11.57 -7.81 -2.09
N LYS A 237 12.60 -7.59 -1.27
CA LYS A 237 12.44 -7.20 0.14
C LYS A 237 11.69 -5.87 0.26
N GLU A 238 11.93 -4.93 -0.65
CA GLU A 238 11.24 -3.64 -0.74
C GLU A 238 9.78 -3.74 -1.16
N HIS A 239 9.33 -4.87 -1.70
CA HIS A 239 7.92 -5.16 -1.95
C HIS A 239 7.32 -6.11 -0.88
N GLY A 240 8.07 -6.40 0.19
CA GLY A 240 7.63 -7.30 1.27
C GLY A 240 7.71 -8.77 0.88
N ILE A 241 8.30 -9.08 -0.26
CA ILE A 241 8.50 -10.44 -0.76
C ILE A 241 9.73 -11.01 -0.06
N THR A 242 9.47 -11.73 1.03
CA THR A 242 10.49 -12.39 1.85
C THR A 242 10.28 -13.90 1.86
N LEU A 243 11.33 -14.67 2.15
CA LEU A 243 11.20 -16.13 2.28
C LEU A 243 10.12 -16.50 3.30
N ALA A 244 10.12 -15.87 4.47
CA ALA A 244 9.12 -16.10 5.51
C ALA A 244 7.68 -15.77 5.06
N SER A 245 7.49 -14.72 4.25
CA SER A 245 6.16 -14.40 3.69
C SER A 245 5.69 -15.47 2.70
N LEU A 246 6.59 -16.00 1.86
CA LEU A 246 6.28 -17.02 0.87
C LEU A 246 6.07 -18.40 1.51
N GLU A 247 6.79 -18.76 2.57
CA GLU A 247 6.56 -20.00 3.31
C GLU A 247 5.17 -20.06 3.96
N LYS A 248 4.67 -18.92 4.45
CA LYS A 248 3.31 -18.82 5.00
C LYS A 248 2.24 -18.94 3.91
N LEU A 249 2.49 -18.37 2.73
CA LEU A 249 1.55 -18.35 1.60
C LEU A 249 1.59 -19.64 0.77
N MET A 250 2.73 -20.34 0.79
CA MET A 250 2.99 -21.60 0.09
C MET A 250 3.51 -22.65 1.08
N PRO A 251 2.70 -23.08 2.06
CA PRO A 251 3.12 -24.16 2.95
C PRO A 251 3.43 -25.40 2.11
N ILE A 252 4.60 -26.00 2.33
CA ILE A 252 4.95 -27.28 1.74
C ILE A 252 4.15 -28.33 2.53
N ASN A 253 3.21 -29.00 1.86
CA ASN A 253 2.65 -30.26 2.37
C ASN A 253 3.66 -31.39 2.19
#